data_AF-C1N9U6-F1
#
_entry.id   AF-C1N9U6-F1
#
_cell.length_a   1.000
_cell.length_b   1.000
_cell.length_c   1.000
_cell.angle_alpha   90.00
_cell.angle_beta   90.00
_cell.angle_gamma   90.00
#
_symmetry.space_group_name_H-M   'P 1'
#
loop_
_entity.id
_entity.type
_entity.pdbx_description
1 polymer ?
#
loop_
_entity_poly.entity_id
_entity_poly.type
_entity_poly.pdbx_seq_one_letter_code
_entity_poly.pdbx_strand_id
1 'polypeptide(L)'
;MAEDGVGGLAYSGKIMAPTPFTPLMTRLRDEIYDVTGERFDCALINLYPDGECACKWHKDPDLGRLWARDSVIVSVGETRRFAFRKDTTSVKSDVASDHWFRLRGGDCVWMFGACNDTWEHCVMKAEGENNGGARASVVFKRSIPGAGGKRGHGLEGTGRKARAAAAAAAAAKGEGDARAPATSDGRKRREVKAWGADVAGGGGAERRRRGRGGGRGGGRGGGRGGGRGRGAR
;
A
#
# COMPACT_ATOMS: atom_id res chain seq x y z
N MET A 1 5.12 2.53 -11.21
CA MET A 1 6.49 1.99 -11.25
C MET A 1 6.41 0.55 -11.72
N ALA A 2 7.44 0.01 -12.36
CA ALA A 2 7.42 -1.38 -12.80
C ALA A 2 8.84 -1.95 -12.98
N GLU A 3 8.94 -3.26 -13.11
CA GLU A 3 10.14 -3.96 -13.57
C GLU A 3 10.41 -3.68 -15.06
N ASP A 4 11.64 -3.94 -15.50
CA ASP A 4 12.06 -3.77 -16.89
C ASP A 4 11.18 -4.63 -17.83
N GLY A 5 10.78 -4.05 -18.96
CA GLY A 5 9.95 -4.72 -19.97
C GLY A 5 8.44 -4.64 -19.74
N VAL A 6 7.97 -4.09 -18.60
CA VAL A 6 6.54 -3.80 -18.39
C VAL A 6 6.20 -2.44 -19.01
N GLY A 7 5.22 -2.41 -19.91
CA GLY A 7 4.81 -1.19 -20.60
C GLY A 7 3.99 -0.20 -19.75
N GLY A 8 3.61 0.93 -20.38
CA GLY A 8 2.72 1.93 -19.78
C GLY A 8 1.42 1.36 -19.21
N LEU A 9 0.89 1.99 -18.17
CA LEU A 9 -0.47 1.74 -17.69
C LEU A 9 -1.40 2.80 -18.30
N ALA A 10 -2.42 2.36 -19.05
CA ALA A 10 -3.50 3.23 -19.49
C ALA A 10 -4.63 3.21 -18.45
N TYR A 11 -4.99 4.38 -17.92
CA TYR A 11 -6.09 4.52 -16.98
C TYR A 11 -6.80 5.86 -17.17
N SER A 12 -8.13 5.85 -17.22
CA SER A 12 -8.96 7.06 -17.34
C SER A 12 -8.52 8.01 -18.48
N GLY A 13 -8.15 7.44 -19.64
CA GLY A 13 -7.69 8.21 -20.81
C GLY A 13 -6.25 8.74 -20.74
N LYS A 14 -5.49 8.41 -19.69
CA LYS A 14 -4.09 8.82 -19.52
C LYS A 14 -3.17 7.61 -19.63
N ILE A 15 -2.06 7.76 -20.35
CA ILE A 15 -0.98 6.77 -20.42
C ILE A 15 0.12 7.19 -19.45
N MET A 16 0.39 6.34 -18.46
CA MET A 16 1.45 6.54 -17.48
C MET A 16 2.62 5.62 -17.81
N ALA A 17 3.75 6.19 -18.27
CA ALA A 17 4.98 5.42 -18.38
C ALA A 17 5.46 5.01 -16.98
N PRO A 18 5.81 3.73 -16.76
CA PRO A 18 6.35 3.32 -15.49
C PRO A 18 7.77 3.87 -15.33
N THR A 19 8.10 4.21 -14.10
CA THR A 19 9.49 4.35 -13.66
C THR A 19 9.98 3.03 -13.06
N PRO A 20 11.29 2.75 -13.04
CA PRO A 20 11.83 1.55 -12.41
C PRO A 20 11.45 1.47 -10.92
N PHE A 21 11.31 0.26 -10.37
CA PHE A 21 11.18 0.11 -8.92
C PHE A 21 12.40 0.65 -8.19
N THR A 22 12.15 1.36 -7.09
CA THR A 22 13.19 1.71 -6.12
C THR A 22 13.56 0.50 -5.27
N PRO A 23 14.69 0.52 -4.53
CA PRO A 23 15.01 -0.53 -3.58
C PRO A 23 13.93 -0.72 -2.50
N LEU A 24 13.26 0.36 -2.07
CA LEU A 24 12.15 0.27 -1.13
C LEU A 24 10.94 -0.46 -1.74
N MET A 25 10.56 -0.11 -2.96
CA MET A 25 9.45 -0.76 -3.67
C MET A 25 9.74 -2.24 -3.97
N THR A 26 11.00 -2.54 -4.28
CA THR A 26 11.49 -3.91 -4.50
C THR A 26 11.33 -4.75 -3.23
N ARG A 27 11.79 -4.25 -2.08
CA ARG A 27 11.62 -4.93 -0.78
C ARG A 27 10.16 -5.12 -0.41
N LEU A 28 9.34 -4.08 -0.57
CA LEU A 28 7.90 -4.18 -0.28
C LEU A 28 7.21 -5.23 -1.17
N ARG A 29 7.55 -5.29 -2.46
CA ARG A 29 7.07 -6.35 -3.37
C ARG A 29 7.50 -7.73 -2.88
N ASP A 30 8.75 -7.88 -2.43
CA ASP A 30 9.27 -9.18 -2.00
C ASP A 30 8.60 -9.64 -0.69
N GLU A 31 8.36 -8.74 0.27
CA GLU A 31 7.55 -9.06 1.46
C GLU A 31 6.12 -9.49 1.10
N ILE A 32 5.51 -8.86 0.09
CA ILE A 32 4.20 -9.28 -0.41
C ILE A 32 4.27 -10.66 -1.08
N TYR A 33 5.35 -10.94 -1.82
CA TYR A 33 5.57 -12.26 -2.44
C TYR A 33 5.66 -13.37 -1.40
N ASP A 34 6.38 -13.13 -0.29
CA ASP A 34 6.54 -14.12 0.77
C ASP A 34 5.19 -14.50 1.42
N VAL A 35 4.23 -13.58 1.46
CA VAL A 35 2.90 -13.80 2.03
C VAL A 35 1.92 -14.38 1.01
N THR A 36 1.95 -13.90 -0.23
CA THR A 36 0.91 -14.19 -1.24
C THR A 36 1.30 -15.30 -2.22
N GLY A 37 2.61 -15.56 -2.38
CA GLY A 37 3.15 -16.39 -3.45
C GLY A 37 3.10 -15.75 -4.85
N GLU A 38 2.54 -14.53 -4.98
CA GLU A 38 2.37 -13.84 -6.26
C GLU A 38 3.48 -12.81 -6.48
N ARG A 39 4.18 -12.94 -7.62
CA ARG A 39 5.27 -12.02 -7.98
C ARG A 39 4.75 -10.86 -8.82
N PHE A 40 4.44 -9.75 -8.16
CA PHE A 40 3.98 -8.53 -8.84
C PHE A 40 5.14 -7.80 -9.54
N ASP A 41 4.92 -7.31 -10.76
CA ASP A 41 5.95 -6.65 -11.58
C ASP A 41 5.64 -5.17 -11.86
N CYS A 42 4.51 -4.68 -11.36
CA CYS A 42 4.05 -3.32 -11.53
C CYS A 42 3.41 -2.81 -10.24
N ALA A 43 3.54 -1.50 -9.98
CA ALA A 43 2.84 -0.82 -8.90
C ALA A 43 2.29 0.54 -9.36
N LEU A 44 1.00 0.76 -9.16
CA LEU A 44 0.34 2.05 -9.32
C LEU A 44 0.27 2.76 -7.97
N ILE A 45 0.75 4.00 -7.91
CA ILE A 45 0.71 4.81 -6.69
C ILE A 45 -0.36 5.89 -6.84
N ASN A 46 -1.33 5.92 -5.93
CA ASN A 46 -2.35 6.96 -5.86
C ASN A 46 -2.12 7.81 -4.61
N LEU A 47 -2.12 9.13 -4.76
CA LEU A 47 -2.00 10.09 -3.65
C LEU A 47 -3.35 10.76 -3.40
N TYR A 48 -3.80 10.70 -2.16
CA TYR A 48 -4.94 11.43 -1.59
C TYR A 48 -4.34 12.51 -0.68
N PRO A 49 -4.12 13.73 -1.19
CA PRO A 49 -3.37 14.76 -0.46
C PRO A 49 -4.07 15.23 0.82
N ASP A 50 -5.38 15.06 0.91
CA ASP A 50 -6.22 15.53 2.00
C ASP A 50 -7.42 14.59 2.27
N GLY A 51 -8.27 14.99 3.21
CA GLY A 51 -9.51 14.29 3.58
C GLY A 51 -10.63 14.36 2.55
N GLU A 52 -10.58 15.29 1.60
CA GLU A 52 -11.63 15.51 0.61
C GLU A 52 -11.44 14.65 -0.65
N CYS A 53 -10.21 14.21 -0.89
CA CYS A 53 -9.88 13.33 -2.01
C CYS A 53 -10.43 11.91 -1.78
N ALA A 54 -11.15 11.41 -2.78
CA ALA A 54 -11.77 10.08 -2.79
C ALA A 54 -11.57 9.39 -4.14
N CYS A 55 -11.72 8.06 -4.16
CA CYS A 55 -11.79 7.28 -5.39
C CYS A 55 -13.20 6.73 -5.52
N LYS A 56 -13.88 7.02 -6.63
CA LYS A 56 -15.26 6.56 -6.88
C LYS A 56 -15.30 5.04 -7.01
N TRP A 57 -16.49 4.48 -6.85
CA TRP A 57 -16.76 3.07 -7.15
C TRP A 57 -16.27 2.69 -8.55
N HIS A 58 -15.45 1.64 -8.62
CA HIS A 58 -14.89 1.12 -9.87
C HIS A 58 -14.45 -0.34 -9.71
N LYS A 59 -14.19 -0.98 -10.84
CA LYS A 59 -13.38 -2.20 -10.96
C LYS A 59 -12.02 -1.84 -11.54
N ASP A 60 -11.00 -2.60 -11.19
CA ASP A 60 -9.74 -2.46 -11.91
C ASP A 60 -9.92 -2.90 -13.38
N PRO A 61 -9.47 -2.09 -14.35
CA PRO A 61 -9.60 -2.43 -15.76
C PRO A 61 -8.59 -3.49 -16.18
N ASP A 62 -8.92 -4.19 -17.27
CA ASP A 62 -8.03 -5.10 -18.01
C ASP A 62 -7.47 -6.30 -17.20
N LEU A 63 -8.08 -6.62 -16.06
CA LEU A 63 -7.77 -7.84 -15.31
C LEU A 63 -8.21 -9.08 -16.08
N GLY A 64 -7.41 -10.14 -16.01
CA GLY A 64 -7.57 -11.37 -16.79
C GLY A 64 -7.14 -11.25 -18.26
N ARG A 65 -6.83 -10.03 -18.74
CA ARG A 65 -6.40 -9.78 -20.14
C ARG A 65 -4.98 -9.26 -20.22
N LEU A 66 -4.71 -8.12 -19.58
CA LEU A 66 -3.38 -7.48 -19.55
C LEU A 66 -2.70 -7.62 -18.19
N TRP A 67 -3.50 -7.82 -17.15
CA TRP A 67 -3.05 -7.95 -15.75
C TRP A 67 -3.65 -9.21 -15.14
N ALA A 68 -2.90 -9.87 -14.26
CA ALA A 68 -3.43 -10.97 -13.46
C ALA A 68 -4.60 -10.47 -12.60
N ARG A 69 -5.49 -11.40 -12.19
CA ARG A 69 -6.66 -11.04 -11.38
C ARG A 69 -6.29 -10.56 -9.98
N ASP A 70 -5.18 -11.06 -9.47
CA ASP A 70 -4.71 -10.75 -8.14
C ASP A 70 -4.05 -9.38 -8.10
N SER A 71 -4.35 -8.63 -7.04
CA SER A 71 -3.72 -7.34 -6.75
C SER A 71 -3.62 -7.12 -5.25
N VAL A 72 -2.56 -6.42 -4.84
CA VAL A 72 -2.33 -6.09 -3.43
C VAL A 72 -2.23 -4.58 -3.27
N ILE A 73 -3.00 -4.03 -2.36
CA ILE A 73 -3.02 -2.60 -2.03
C ILE A 73 -2.35 -2.41 -0.68
N VAL A 74 -1.24 -1.69 -0.64
CA VAL A 74 -0.61 -1.23 0.61
C VAL A 74 -1.06 0.20 0.89
N SER A 75 -1.57 0.44 2.09
CA SER A 75 -2.01 1.76 2.55
C SER A 75 -0.88 2.44 3.33
N VAL A 76 -0.58 3.70 3.02
CA VAL A 76 0.46 4.49 3.70
C VAL A 76 -0.12 5.83 4.12
N GLY A 77 0.18 6.27 5.34
CA GLY A 77 -0.31 7.54 5.88
C GLY A 77 -1.69 7.40 6.51
N GLU A 78 -2.55 8.39 6.27
CA GLU A 78 -3.78 8.59 7.01
C GLU A 78 -4.86 7.51 6.76
N THR A 79 -5.69 7.27 7.77
CA THR A 79 -6.73 6.23 7.70
C THR A 79 -7.88 6.62 6.76
N ARG A 80 -8.28 5.71 5.87
CA ARG A 80 -9.48 5.86 5.02
C ARG A 80 -10.37 4.64 5.05
N ARG A 81 -11.67 4.84 4.83
CA ARG A 81 -12.58 3.71 4.58
C ARG A 81 -12.35 3.20 3.17
N PHE A 82 -12.04 1.92 3.08
CA PHE A 82 -12.02 1.16 1.84
C PHE A 82 -13.28 0.31 1.80
N ALA A 83 -14.04 0.41 0.72
CA ALA A 83 -15.34 -0.22 0.64
C ALA A 83 -15.50 -1.03 -0.62
N PHE A 84 -16.31 -2.08 -0.51
CA PHE A 84 -16.71 -2.99 -1.57
C PHE A 84 -18.23 -3.01 -1.65
N ARG A 85 -18.75 -2.99 -2.87
CA ARG A 85 -20.16 -3.25 -3.16
C ARG A 85 -20.28 -4.19 -4.34
N LYS A 86 -21.34 -5.00 -4.34
CA LYS A 86 -21.58 -5.90 -5.45
C LYS A 86 -21.89 -5.08 -6.70
N ASP A 87 -21.35 -5.48 -7.84
CA ASP A 87 -21.67 -4.82 -9.10
C ASP A 87 -23.16 -5.01 -9.44
N THR A 88 -23.91 -3.92 -9.42
CA THR A 88 -25.37 -3.90 -9.67
C THR A 88 -25.71 -3.72 -11.14
N THR A 89 -24.72 -3.55 -12.03
CA THR A 89 -24.97 -3.48 -13.49
C THR A 89 -25.41 -4.84 -14.06
N SER A 90 -25.07 -5.93 -13.38
CA SER A 90 -25.37 -7.30 -13.83
C SER A 90 -26.61 -7.91 -13.17
N VAL A 91 -27.03 -7.41 -11.99
CA VAL A 91 -28.21 -7.90 -11.26
C VAL A 91 -28.82 -6.73 -10.48
N LYS A 92 -30.12 -6.46 -10.64
CA LYS A 92 -30.88 -5.62 -9.70
C LYS A 92 -30.94 -6.37 -8.36
N SER A 93 -29.95 -6.19 -7.50
CA SER A 93 -30.02 -6.65 -6.12
C SER A 93 -30.56 -5.53 -5.25
N ASP A 94 -31.68 -5.78 -4.58
CA ASP A 94 -32.36 -4.82 -3.69
C ASP A 94 -31.60 -4.54 -2.37
N VAL A 95 -30.36 -5.02 -2.23
CA VAL A 95 -29.52 -4.76 -1.06
C VAL A 95 -28.09 -4.49 -1.50
N ALA A 96 -27.71 -3.21 -1.61
CA ALA A 96 -26.32 -2.80 -1.63
C ALA A 96 -25.72 -3.09 -0.24
N SER A 97 -25.24 -4.32 -0.05
CA SER A 97 -24.47 -4.69 1.14
C SER A 97 -23.08 -4.11 0.96
N ASP A 98 -22.92 -2.83 1.32
CA ASP A 98 -21.63 -2.16 1.28
C ASP A 98 -20.77 -2.69 2.44
N HIS A 99 -19.77 -3.50 2.11
CA HIS A 99 -18.76 -3.93 3.08
C HIS A 99 -17.65 -2.90 3.11
N TRP A 100 -17.24 -2.47 4.30
CA TRP A 100 -16.12 -1.54 4.44
C TRP A 100 -15.29 -1.81 5.67
N PHE A 101 -14.04 -1.38 5.60
CA PHE A 101 -13.11 -1.40 6.72
C PHE A 101 -12.22 -0.16 6.68
N ARG A 102 -11.62 0.17 7.84
CA ARG A 102 -10.65 1.27 7.94
C ARG A 102 -9.27 0.74 7.59
N LEU A 103 -8.70 1.24 6.51
CA LEU A 103 -7.30 1.01 6.17
C LEU A 103 -6.43 2.06 6.82
N ARG A 104 -5.65 1.64 7.81
CA ARG A 104 -4.63 2.43 8.50
C ARG A 104 -3.33 2.43 7.69
N GLY A 105 -2.37 3.27 8.08
CA GLY A 105 -1.01 3.19 7.55
C GLY A 105 -0.36 1.84 7.90
N GLY A 106 0.15 1.14 6.88
CA GLY A 106 0.74 -0.20 6.99
C GLY A 106 -0.22 -1.34 6.66
N ASP A 107 -1.55 -1.10 6.63
CA ASP A 107 -2.51 -2.14 6.29
C ASP A 107 -2.42 -2.53 4.81
N CYS A 108 -2.61 -3.82 4.53
CA CYS A 108 -2.62 -4.37 3.19
C CYS A 108 -3.97 -5.02 2.85
N VAL A 109 -4.46 -4.82 1.63
CA VAL A 109 -5.64 -5.51 1.08
C VAL A 109 -5.19 -6.38 -0.08
N TRP A 110 -5.44 -7.68 0.00
CA TRP A 110 -5.27 -8.57 -1.13
C TRP A 110 -6.63 -8.85 -1.77
N MET A 111 -6.80 -8.39 -3.01
CA MET A 111 -7.96 -8.71 -3.84
C MET A 111 -7.56 -9.84 -4.78
N PHE A 112 -8.15 -11.02 -4.58
CA PHE A 112 -7.77 -12.26 -5.29
C PHE A 112 -8.97 -12.93 -5.96
N GLY A 113 -8.69 -13.80 -6.93
CA GLY A 113 -9.70 -14.57 -7.63
C GLY A 113 -10.75 -13.70 -8.33
N ALA A 114 -12.04 -13.98 -8.11
CA ALA A 114 -13.15 -13.27 -8.77
C ALA A 114 -13.54 -11.94 -8.09
N CYS A 115 -12.73 -11.42 -7.16
CA CYS A 115 -13.05 -10.22 -6.38
C CYS A 115 -13.36 -9.02 -7.30
N ASN A 116 -12.44 -8.64 -8.19
CA ASN A 116 -12.65 -7.53 -9.13
C ASN A 116 -13.64 -7.85 -10.27
N ASP A 117 -13.95 -9.12 -10.50
CA ASP A 117 -14.95 -9.52 -11.49
C ASP A 117 -16.38 -9.28 -10.94
N THR A 118 -16.56 -9.38 -9.62
CA THR A 118 -17.88 -9.39 -8.95
C THR A 118 -18.17 -8.15 -8.10
N TRP A 119 -17.13 -7.47 -7.61
CA TRP A 119 -17.25 -6.33 -6.72
C TRP A 119 -16.63 -5.07 -7.34
N GLU A 120 -17.30 -3.94 -7.12
CA GLU A 120 -16.66 -2.63 -7.23
C GLU A 120 -16.07 -2.24 -5.89
N HIS A 121 -15.01 -1.45 -5.91
CA HIS A 121 -14.40 -0.90 -4.71
C HIS A 121 -14.20 0.61 -4.80
N CYS A 122 -14.10 1.26 -3.65
CA CYS A 122 -13.88 2.70 -3.55
C CYS A 122 -13.02 3.08 -2.34
N VAL A 123 -12.47 4.29 -2.38
CA VAL A 123 -11.83 4.94 -1.22
C VAL A 123 -12.70 6.13 -0.86
N MET A 124 -13.30 6.10 0.32
CA MET A 124 -14.16 7.20 0.78
C MET A 124 -13.32 8.40 1.24
N LYS A 125 -13.98 9.56 1.35
CA LYS A 125 -13.45 10.72 2.05
C LYS A 125 -13.10 10.39 3.51
N ALA A 126 -12.28 11.24 4.12
CA ALA A 126 -11.94 11.12 5.52
C ALA A 126 -13.21 11.09 6.41
N GLU A 127 -13.13 10.30 7.48
CA GLU A 127 -14.18 10.24 8.49
C GLU A 127 -13.89 11.25 9.59
N GLY A 128 -14.78 12.22 9.77
CA GLY A 128 -14.67 13.26 10.79
C GLY A 128 -13.64 14.35 10.44
N GLU A 129 -13.65 15.41 11.26
CA GLU A 129 -12.86 16.63 11.00
C GLU A 129 -11.36 16.46 11.31
N ASN A 130 -10.99 15.46 12.13
CA ASN A 130 -9.62 15.25 12.61
C ASN A 130 -8.84 14.19 11.81
N ASN A 131 -9.29 13.85 10.60
CA ASN A 131 -8.72 12.77 9.76
C ASN A 131 -8.31 13.28 8.36
N GLY A 132 -8.00 14.58 8.25
CA GLY A 132 -7.71 15.26 7.00
C GLY A 132 -6.30 15.02 6.43
N GLY A 133 -5.45 14.23 7.09
CA GLY A 133 -4.07 13.97 6.69
C GLY A 133 -3.95 13.25 5.33
N ALA A 134 -2.76 13.31 4.73
CA ALA A 134 -2.50 12.69 3.43
C ALA A 134 -2.42 11.16 3.53
N ARG A 135 -2.90 10.47 2.49
CA ARG A 135 -2.79 9.02 2.31
C ARG A 135 -2.24 8.70 0.93
N ALA A 136 -1.40 7.67 0.83
CA ALA A 136 -1.08 7.04 -0.43
C ALA A 136 -1.56 5.58 -0.45
N SER A 137 -1.96 5.10 -1.64
CA SER A 137 -2.08 3.66 -1.90
C SER A 137 -1.06 3.20 -2.90
N VAL A 138 -0.45 2.04 -2.65
CA VAL A 138 0.46 1.37 -3.56
C VAL A 138 -0.24 0.09 -4.02
N VAL A 139 -0.67 0.05 -5.27
CA VAL A 139 -1.43 -1.06 -5.86
C VAL A 139 -0.49 -1.90 -6.72
N PHE A 140 -0.08 -3.05 -6.19
CA PHE A 140 0.73 -4.03 -6.89
C PHE A 140 -0.12 -4.87 -7.84
N LYS A 141 0.38 -5.05 -9.07
CA LYS A 141 -0.25 -5.81 -10.15
C LYS A 141 0.83 -6.61 -10.89
N ARG A 142 0.41 -7.75 -11.44
CA ARG A 142 1.28 -8.62 -12.25
C ARG A 142 0.81 -8.55 -13.70
N SER A 143 1.71 -8.22 -14.61
CA SER A 143 1.43 -8.18 -16.03
C SER A 143 1.23 -9.59 -16.60
N ILE A 144 0.32 -9.72 -17.56
CA ILE A 144 0.18 -10.92 -18.38
C ILE A 144 0.99 -10.70 -19.66
N PRO A 145 1.87 -11.64 -20.06
CA PRO A 145 2.54 -11.58 -21.35
C PRO A 145 1.53 -11.60 -22.50
N GLY A 146 1.54 -10.56 -23.33
CA GLY A 146 0.77 -10.48 -24.57
C GLY A 146 1.51 -11.05 -25.77
N ALA A 147 0.85 -11.03 -26.93
CA ALA A 147 1.44 -11.45 -28.19
C ALA A 147 2.71 -10.63 -28.51
N GLY A 148 3.80 -11.32 -28.86
CA GLY A 148 5.10 -10.71 -29.12
C GLY A 148 5.90 -10.31 -27.87
N GLY A 149 5.56 -10.86 -26.69
CA GLY A 149 6.32 -10.66 -25.45
C GLY A 149 6.06 -9.33 -24.74
N LYS A 150 5.19 -8.48 -25.30
CA LYS A 150 4.79 -7.21 -24.68
C LYS A 150 3.99 -7.46 -23.40
N ARG A 151 4.26 -6.69 -22.35
CA ARG A 151 3.60 -6.80 -21.04
C ARG A 151 2.85 -5.52 -20.67
N GLY A 152 1.74 -5.65 -19.94
CA GLY A 152 0.86 -4.52 -19.60
C GLY A 152 0.19 -3.92 -20.83
N HIS A 153 -0.10 -2.61 -20.85
CA HIS A 153 -0.64 -1.98 -22.07
C HIS A 153 0.41 -1.82 -23.18
N GLY A 154 1.70 -2.03 -22.90
CA GLY A 154 2.75 -1.98 -23.93
C GLY A 154 2.90 -0.62 -24.62
N LEU A 155 2.36 0.45 -24.03
CA LEU A 155 2.38 1.81 -24.58
C LEU A 155 3.60 2.58 -24.06
N GLU A 156 4.35 3.22 -24.96
CA GLU A 156 5.32 4.24 -24.58
C GLU A 156 4.56 5.50 -24.10
N GLY A 157 4.84 5.99 -22.89
CA GLY A 157 4.08 7.11 -22.33
C GLY A 157 4.35 8.42 -23.07
N THR A 158 3.29 9.09 -23.52
CA THR A 158 3.39 10.34 -24.30
C THR A 158 3.50 11.61 -23.45
N GLY A 159 3.40 11.50 -22.11
CA GLY A 159 3.35 12.65 -21.20
C GLY A 159 4.70 13.32 -20.89
N ARG A 160 4.69 14.64 -20.61
CA ARG A 160 5.90 15.44 -20.27
C ARG A 160 6.74 14.83 -19.12
N LYS A 161 6.09 14.30 -18.08
CA LYS A 161 6.76 13.61 -16.97
C LYS A 161 7.36 12.25 -17.38
N ALA A 162 6.71 11.53 -18.30
CA ALA A 162 7.23 10.27 -18.84
C ALA A 162 8.52 10.50 -19.65
N ARG A 163 8.56 11.56 -20.47
CA ARG A 163 9.77 11.95 -21.22
C ARG A 163 10.92 12.35 -20.29
N ALA A 164 10.64 13.12 -19.23
CA ALA A 164 11.64 13.51 -18.24
C ALA A 164 12.18 12.30 -17.46
N ALA A 165 11.31 11.35 -17.07
CA ALA A 165 11.73 10.14 -16.38
C ALA A 165 12.53 9.19 -17.27
N ALA A 166 12.15 9.04 -18.55
CA ALA A 166 12.91 8.27 -19.53
C ALA A 166 14.29 8.89 -19.79
N ALA A 167 14.38 10.22 -19.89
CA ALA A 167 15.65 10.93 -20.04
C ALA A 167 16.55 10.77 -18.79
N ALA A 168 15.98 10.86 -17.58
CA ALA A 168 16.74 10.65 -16.35
C ALA A 168 17.24 9.20 -16.21
N ALA A 169 16.42 8.21 -16.59
CA ALA A 169 16.82 6.80 -16.58
C ALA A 169 17.89 6.49 -17.65
N ALA A 170 17.82 7.13 -18.83
CA ALA A 170 18.86 7.02 -19.85
C ALA A 170 20.18 7.68 -19.41
N ALA A 171 20.12 8.83 -18.74
CA ALA A 171 21.30 9.49 -18.18
C ALA A 171 21.99 8.63 -17.11
N ALA A 172 21.23 7.97 -16.23
CA ALA A 172 21.78 7.05 -15.23
C ALA A 172 22.41 5.79 -15.84
N LYS A 173 22.03 5.39 -17.06
CA LYS A 173 22.65 4.28 -17.80
C LYS A 173 23.90 4.71 -18.61
N GLY A 174 24.11 6.02 -18.82
CA GLY A 174 25.21 6.57 -19.63
C GLY A 174 26.53 6.82 -18.87
N GLU A 175 26.53 6.75 -17.53
CA GLU A 175 27.75 7.00 -16.72
C GLU A 175 28.59 5.74 -16.44
N GLY A 176 28.23 4.59 -17.03
CA GLY A 176 28.82 3.29 -16.70
C GLY A 176 29.80 2.70 -17.71
N ASP A 177 30.26 3.42 -18.75
CA ASP A 177 31.18 2.83 -19.72
C ASP A 177 32.12 3.84 -20.39
N ALA A 178 33.16 4.25 -19.65
CA ALA A 178 34.35 4.88 -20.24
C ALA A 178 35.55 4.78 -19.29
N ARG A 179 36.23 3.62 -19.20
CA ARG A 179 37.66 3.60 -18.89
C ARG A 179 38.38 2.35 -19.40
N ALA A 180 39.11 2.52 -20.50
CA ALA A 180 40.16 1.59 -20.95
C ALA A 180 41.43 1.73 -20.05
N PRO A 181 42.31 0.70 -20.00
CA PRO A 181 43.28 0.55 -18.92
C PRO A 181 44.60 1.30 -19.21
N ALA A 182 45.19 1.87 -18.16
CA ALA A 182 46.58 2.34 -18.18
C ALA A 182 47.39 1.59 -17.10
N THR A 183 48.58 1.19 -17.50
CA THR A 183 49.50 0.27 -16.83
C THR A 183 50.37 0.93 -15.74
N SER A 184 50.81 0.05 -14.83
CA SER A 184 52.07 0.03 -14.05
C SER A 184 52.33 1.01 -12.91
N ASP A 185 52.47 0.39 -11.74
CA ASP A 185 53.55 0.51 -10.75
C ASP A 185 53.43 1.54 -9.61
N GLY A 186 53.84 1.13 -8.40
CA GLY A 186 53.99 2.03 -7.24
C GLY A 186 53.25 1.65 -5.96
N ARG A 187 53.73 0.59 -5.31
CA ARG A 187 53.62 0.28 -3.85
C ARG A 187 53.25 1.47 -2.93
N LYS A 188 52.15 1.34 -2.15
CA LYS A 188 52.14 1.52 -0.68
C LYS A 188 50.82 1.07 -0.03
N ARG A 189 51.00 0.12 0.90
CA ARG A 189 50.03 -0.48 1.81
C ARG A 189 49.54 0.57 2.83
N ARG A 190 48.22 0.72 2.99
CA ARG A 190 47.58 1.17 4.25
C ARG A 190 46.22 0.48 4.40
N GLU A 191 46.14 -0.37 5.42
CA GLU A 191 44.89 -0.83 6.05
C GLU A 191 44.10 0.37 6.61
N VAL A 192 42.76 0.28 6.58
CA VAL A 192 41.71 0.31 7.64
C VAL A 192 40.39 0.78 6.99
N LYS A 193 39.16 0.36 7.33
CA LYS A 193 38.61 -0.50 8.39
C LYS A 193 37.19 -0.92 7.92
N ALA A 194 36.84 -2.19 8.17
CA ALA A 194 35.46 -2.65 8.16
C ALA A 194 34.68 -1.96 9.30
N TRP A 195 33.41 -1.65 9.09
CA TRP A 195 32.48 -1.35 10.17
C TRP A 195 31.48 -2.51 10.28
N GLY A 196 31.87 -3.47 11.12
CA GLY A 196 30.96 -4.39 11.77
C GLY A 196 30.72 -3.90 13.20
N ALA A 197 29.43 -3.82 13.52
CA ALA A 197 28.80 -4.28 14.75
C ALA A 197 29.11 -3.62 16.11
N ASP A 198 28.00 -3.34 16.80
CA ASP A 198 27.71 -3.70 18.19
C ASP A 198 27.84 -2.69 19.35
N VAL A 199 26.66 -2.49 19.96
CA VAL A 199 26.31 -2.66 21.39
C VAL A 199 26.87 -1.69 22.42
N ALA A 200 25.95 -0.97 23.06
CA ALA A 200 25.80 -0.88 24.53
C ALA A 200 24.37 -0.38 24.81
N GLY A 201 23.53 -0.98 25.66
CA GLY A 201 23.86 -1.63 26.92
C GLY A 201 23.74 -0.59 28.04
N GLY A 202 22.55 -0.47 28.63
CA GLY A 202 22.30 0.44 29.76
C GLY A 202 21.01 0.05 30.49
N GLY A 203 21.14 -0.83 31.47
CA GLY A 203 20.05 -1.31 32.30
C GLY A 203 19.71 -0.42 33.48
N GLY A 204 18.57 -0.76 34.10
CA GLY A 204 18.34 -0.59 35.54
C GLY A 204 17.57 0.67 35.97
N ALA A 205 16.30 0.47 36.36
CA ALA A 205 15.81 0.92 37.67
C ALA A 205 14.36 0.46 37.90
N GLU A 206 14.22 -0.70 38.54
CA GLU A 206 13.05 -1.08 39.31
C GLU A 206 12.86 -0.08 40.47
N ARG A 207 11.71 0.60 40.54
CA ARG A 207 11.25 1.24 41.77
C ARG A 207 9.90 0.68 42.20
N ARG A 208 10.00 -0.31 43.08
CA ARG A 208 8.98 -0.63 44.08
C ARG A 208 8.69 0.61 44.93
N ARG A 209 7.40 0.95 45.08
CA ARG A 209 6.91 1.67 46.27
C ARG A 209 5.86 0.80 46.94
N ARG A 210 6.26 0.22 48.08
CA ARG A 210 5.34 -0.28 49.12
C ARG A 210 4.69 0.94 49.79
N GLY A 211 3.42 0.80 50.14
CA GLY A 211 2.59 1.88 50.66
C GLY A 211 2.58 2.07 52.17
N ARG A 212 1.58 2.85 52.60
CA ARG A 212 0.94 2.92 53.93
C ARG A 212 -0.30 3.80 53.70
N GLY A 213 -1.50 3.26 53.87
CA GLY A 213 -2.32 3.38 55.09
C GLY A 213 -3.27 4.57 54.91
N GLY A 214 -4.55 4.58 55.28
CA GLY A 214 -5.49 3.71 55.94
C GLY A 214 -6.78 4.54 56.08
N GLY A 215 -7.96 3.94 56.15
CA GLY A 215 -9.19 4.72 56.36
C GLY A 215 -10.46 3.91 56.17
N ARG A 216 -11.05 3.50 57.30
CA ARG A 216 -12.33 2.77 57.43
C ARG A 216 -13.53 3.70 57.25
N GLY A 217 -14.66 3.10 56.87
CA GLY A 217 -16.03 3.62 57.01
C GLY A 217 -16.88 3.09 55.84
N GLY A 218 -17.83 2.15 55.95
CA GLY A 218 -18.75 1.89 57.05
C GLY A 218 -20.11 2.52 56.68
N GLY A 219 -21.01 1.76 56.03
CA GLY A 219 -22.35 2.25 55.71
C GLY A 219 -23.22 1.19 55.02
N ARG A 220 -24.12 0.57 55.79
CA ARG A 220 -25.15 -0.38 55.36
C ARG A 220 -26.40 0.35 54.83
N GLY A 221 -27.21 -0.37 54.04
CA GLY A 221 -28.63 -0.10 53.74
C GLY A 221 -28.90 -0.36 52.26
N GLY A 222 -29.67 -1.35 51.79
CA GLY A 222 -30.88 -1.97 52.36
C GLY A 222 -32.10 -1.32 51.71
N GLY A 223 -32.77 -1.99 50.76
CA GLY A 223 -34.04 -1.49 50.22
C GLY A 223 -34.53 -2.20 48.95
N ARG A 224 -35.64 -2.91 49.09
CA ARG A 224 -36.37 -3.70 48.08
C ARG A 224 -37.35 -2.84 47.25
N GLY A 225 -37.82 -3.40 46.12
CA GLY A 225 -39.09 -3.07 45.45
C GLY A 225 -38.89 -2.91 43.94
N GLY A 226 -39.58 -3.56 43.00
CA GLY A 226 -40.88 -4.25 43.01
C GLY A 226 -41.87 -3.52 42.10
N GLY A 227 -42.32 -4.15 41.00
CA GLY A 227 -43.43 -3.70 40.10
C GLY A 227 -43.00 -3.60 38.63
N ARG A 228 -43.33 -4.52 37.71
CA ARG A 228 -44.62 -4.86 37.06
C ARG A 228 -45.31 -3.72 36.29
N GLY A 229 -45.57 -3.99 34.99
CA GLY A 229 -46.51 -3.30 34.09
C GLY A 229 -45.95 -3.31 32.65
N ARG A 230 -46.21 -4.28 31.76
CA ARG A 230 -47.42 -4.62 30.98
C ARG A 230 -47.98 -3.49 30.10
N GLY A 231 -48.06 -3.80 28.80
CA GLY A 231 -49.03 -3.29 27.81
C GLY A 231 -48.64 -1.99 27.11
N ALA A 232 -49.04 -1.69 25.87
CA ALA A 232 -49.58 -2.42 24.73
C ALA A 232 -49.82 -1.33 23.66
N ARG A 233 -49.74 -1.75 22.39
CA ARG A 233 -50.14 -1.05 21.14
C ARG A 233 -49.13 -0.08 20.55
#